data_AF-A0A838P219-F1
#
_entry.id   AF-A0A838P219-F1
#
_cell.length_a   1.000
_cell.length_b   1.000
_cell.length_c   1.000
_cell.angle_alpha   90.00
_cell.angle_beta   90.00
_cell.angle_gamma   90.00
#
_symmetry.space_group_name_H-M   'P 1'
#
loop_
_entity.id
_entity.type
_entity.pdbx_description
1 polymer ?
#
loop_
_entity_poly.entity_id
_entity_poly.type
_entity_poly.pdbx_seq_one_letter_code
_entity_poly.pdbx_strand_id
1 'polypeptide(L)'
;MPIMEPRSTPVFSLYGALLALGLLLSGCGGGPEPSVPTTITLDPATLDFSAVGETRQLSPTVLDQRGDPLEGTPVTWTSSDPAVSTVDAAGLVTAQGAGMAQVTVSAGGASGAATVVVTQTATALSKISGDGQTGDPGETRPDPLTVQVNDALGNPVRQATVSFTVTDGGGTVGAPTAITGPDGRASTTLTFGAPGSQQVTATVVGTSLAVIFTATATPPFDIQLRFLRAPSPAQAQAFAAAERRWESLIVADLPNTRLEAAAGQCGSESPAINQTVDDLVILVTLESIDGEGSVLGSAGPCFIRDDVDGLTALGLMRLDTDDLAVVEESGLLSAVILHEMAHVLGFGTLWDRQGLLTDPSATGGTDPHFNGADAIAAFNAAGGTAYVGGQKVPVESGGGEGTADSHWRESVFGNELMTGFVDPGVNPLSRVTISALGDQGYTVNSSAAESFMLSLGLGALRAQGPALHLRDDVLRIPIKVVNQAGQVTRELQR
;
A
#
# COMPACT_ATOMS: atom_id res chain seq x y z
N MET A 1 65.50 40.54 -48.49
CA MET A 1 66.86 41.11 -48.62
C MET A 1 67.34 41.53 -47.24
N PRO A 2 68.58 41.27 -46.81
CA PRO A 2 69.31 40.00 -46.94
C PRO A 2 70.01 39.64 -45.56
N ILE A 3 70.16 38.37 -45.14
CA ILE A 3 71.40 37.54 -45.11
C ILE A 3 71.76 37.00 -43.69
N MET A 4 71.88 35.66 -43.63
CA MET A 4 72.84 34.77 -42.94
C MET A 4 73.18 34.90 -41.43
N GLU A 5 72.90 33.79 -40.72
CA GLU A 5 73.67 33.11 -39.65
C GLU A 5 75.17 32.87 -39.99
N PRO A 6 76.05 32.28 -39.13
CA PRO A 6 76.00 31.95 -37.68
C PRO A 6 77.37 32.18 -36.91
N ARG A 7 77.47 31.60 -35.69
CA ARG A 7 78.69 31.12 -34.97
C ARG A 7 79.59 32.17 -34.27
N SER A 8 79.71 32.22 -32.93
CA SER A 8 80.27 31.29 -31.92
C SER A 8 81.68 31.67 -31.38
N THR A 9 81.85 31.52 -30.05
CA THR A 9 83.10 31.18 -29.28
C THR A 9 83.94 32.32 -28.61
N PRO A 10 84.91 32.03 -27.69
CA PRO A 10 84.72 32.13 -26.22
C PRO A 10 85.99 32.62 -25.43
N VAL A 11 86.05 32.33 -24.11
CA VAL A 11 87.26 31.95 -23.31
C VAL A 11 88.27 33.03 -22.80
N PHE A 12 88.31 33.12 -21.46
CA PHE A 12 89.47 33.19 -20.50
C PHE A 12 90.45 34.39 -20.42
N SER A 13 90.43 35.04 -19.24
CA SER A 13 91.46 34.97 -18.17
C SER A 13 92.44 36.13 -17.90
N LEU A 14 92.70 36.24 -16.59
CA LEU A 14 93.94 36.53 -15.85
C LEU A 14 94.25 37.96 -15.34
N TYR A 15 94.13 38.07 -14.01
CA TYR A 15 95.01 38.72 -13.02
C TYR A 15 95.37 40.22 -13.12
N GLY A 16 95.30 40.89 -11.96
CA GLY A 16 96.06 42.12 -11.74
C GLY A 16 95.58 42.92 -10.53
N ALA A 17 96.35 42.88 -9.45
CA ALA A 17 96.05 43.45 -8.15
C ALA A 17 96.33 44.96 -8.02
N LEU A 18 95.54 45.59 -7.14
CA LEU A 18 95.82 46.71 -6.22
C LEU A 18 96.51 47.99 -6.73
N LEU A 19 95.80 49.11 -6.64
CA LEU A 19 96.27 50.27 -5.86
C LEU A 19 95.11 51.17 -5.44
N ALA A 20 95.06 51.46 -4.13
CA ALA A 20 94.04 52.23 -3.46
C ALA A 20 94.20 53.74 -3.71
N LEU A 21 93.09 54.43 -3.91
CA LEU A 21 92.97 55.87 -3.70
C LEU A 21 91.67 56.12 -2.93
N GLY A 22 91.81 56.58 -1.69
CA GLY A 22 90.69 56.84 -0.80
C GLY A 22 89.82 57.98 -1.30
N LEU A 23 88.53 57.67 -1.52
CA LEU A 23 87.45 58.64 -1.54
C LEU A 23 86.59 58.42 -0.29
N LEU A 24 86.42 59.48 0.49
CA LEU A 24 85.48 59.56 1.61
C LEU A 24 84.05 59.32 1.08
N LEU A 25 83.49 58.14 1.38
CA LEU A 25 82.06 57.90 1.29
C LEU A 25 81.49 57.97 2.71
N SER A 26 80.74 59.03 2.95
CA SER A 26 79.89 59.23 4.12
C SER A 26 78.99 58.01 4.34
N GLY A 27 79.23 57.26 5.41
CA GLY A 27 78.32 56.21 5.85
C GLY A 27 77.02 56.84 6.33
N CYS A 28 75.98 56.81 5.50
CA CYS A 28 74.62 56.79 6.00
C CYS A 28 74.41 55.43 6.65
N GLY A 29 74.44 55.38 7.98
CA GLY A 29 73.95 54.23 8.73
C GLY A 29 72.46 54.08 8.46
N GLY A 30 72.09 53.14 7.59
CA GLY A 30 70.73 52.62 7.56
C GLY A 30 70.45 52.00 8.92
N GLY A 31 69.45 52.53 9.64
CA GLY A 31 68.94 51.85 10.83
C GLY A 31 68.48 50.43 10.49
N PRO A 32 68.35 49.53 11.49
CA PRO A 32 67.86 48.18 11.22
C PRO A 32 66.53 48.24 10.45
N GLU A 33 66.43 47.49 9.35
CA GLU A 33 65.20 47.42 8.57
C GLU A 33 64.02 46.99 9.47
N PRO A 34 62.85 47.63 9.32
CA PRO A 34 61.68 47.27 10.13
C PRO A 34 61.29 45.81 9.93
N SER A 35 60.90 45.14 11.01
CA SER A 35 60.41 43.76 10.98
C SER A 35 59.06 43.72 10.27
N VAL A 36 58.94 42.96 9.18
CA VAL A 36 57.70 42.81 8.43
C VAL A 36 57.30 41.35 8.32
N PRO A 37 55.99 41.01 8.38
CA PRO A 37 55.53 39.64 8.17
C PRO A 37 56.04 39.08 6.84
N THR A 38 56.73 37.95 6.90
CA THR A 38 57.31 37.28 5.73
C THR A 38 56.79 35.86 5.56
N THR A 39 56.59 35.12 6.66
CA THR A 39 56.07 33.75 6.64
C THR A 39 54.94 33.61 7.64
N ILE A 40 53.88 32.87 7.29
CA ILE A 40 52.85 32.44 8.25
C ILE A 40 52.71 30.93 8.18
N THR A 41 52.83 30.26 9.32
CA THR A 41 52.50 28.83 9.47
C THR A 41 51.22 28.67 10.28
N LEU A 42 50.46 27.62 9.97
CA LEU A 42 49.23 27.26 10.67
C LEU A 42 49.40 25.93 11.37
N ASP A 43 48.99 25.86 12.64
CA ASP A 43 48.84 24.63 13.41
C ASP A 43 47.37 24.45 13.84
N PRO A 44 46.71 23.36 13.45
CA PRO A 44 47.14 22.34 12.49
C PRO A 44 47.10 22.83 11.03
N ALA A 45 47.84 22.15 10.13
CA ALA A 45 47.80 22.42 8.69
C ALA A 45 46.58 21.80 7.97
N THR A 46 45.91 20.84 8.61
CA THR A 46 44.68 20.20 8.13
C THR A 46 43.67 20.11 9.27
N LEU A 47 42.39 20.36 8.96
CA LEU A 47 41.25 20.16 9.85
C LEU A 47 40.27 19.18 9.22
N ASP A 48 39.99 18.10 9.94
CA ASP A 48 38.98 17.10 9.55
C ASP A 48 37.73 17.23 10.44
N PHE A 49 36.56 17.23 9.81
CA PHE A 49 35.26 17.33 10.46
C PHE A 49 34.34 16.18 10.03
N SER A 50 33.59 15.64 11.00
CA SER A 50 32.68 14.52 10.81
C SER A 50 31.21 14.91 10.93
N ALA A 51 30.89 16.11 11.42
CA ALA A 51 29.54 16.64 11.50
C ALA A 51 29.50 18.14 11.15
N VAL A 52 28.36 18.60 10.63
CA VAL A 52 28.14 20.02 10.35
C VAL A 52 27.98 20.79 11.67
N GLY A 53 28.52 22.00 11.75
CA GLY A 53 28.53 22.82 12.97
C GLY A 53 29.64 22.47 13.97
N GLU A 54 30.43 21.41 13.74
CA GLU A 54 31.65 21.20 14.51
C GLU A 54 32.63 22.36 14.31
N THR A 55 33.36 22.69 15.38
CA THR A 55 34.37 23.75 15.37
C THR A 55 35.76 23.25 15.75
N ARG A 56 36.80 23.81 15.14
CA ARG A 56 38.22 23.59 15.47
C ARG A 56 39.00 24.90 15.32
N GLN A 57 40.03 25.06 16.14
CA GLN A 57 40.85 26.27 16.17
C GLN A 57 42.08 26.14 15.28
N LEU A 58 42.38 27.18 14.48
CA LEU A 58 43.68 27.35 13.82
C LEU A 58 44.53 28.36 14.60
N SER A 59 45.81 28.07 14.75
CA SER A 59 46.77 28.97 15.42
C SER A 59 47.83 29.44 14.41
N PRO A 60 47.85 30.72 14.01
CA PRO A 60 48.87 31.26 13.13
C PRO A 60 50.14 31.64 13.88
N THR A 61 51.29 31.28 13.34
CA THR A 61 52.60 31.82 13.75
C THR A 61 53.13 32.71 12.65
N VAL A 62 53.21 34.02 12.90
CA VAL A 62 53.73 35.01 11.96
C VAL A 62 55.21 35.23 12.24
N LEU A 63 56.06 35.05 11.23
CA LEU A 63 57.51 35.25 11.32
C LEU A 63 57.97 36.41 10.44
N ASP A 64 58.97 37.15 10.91
CA ASP A 64 59.61 38.22 10.15
C ASP A 64 60.67 37.72 9.13
N GLN A 65 61.35 38.63 8.46
CA GLN A 65 62.38 38.31 7.45
C GLN A 65 63.63 37.62 8.02
N ARG A 66 63.80 37.58 9.35
CA ARG A 66 64.88 36.91 10.07
C ARG A 66 64.44 35.58 10.69
N GLY A 67 63.14 35.25 10.61
CA GLY A 67 62.56 34.06 11.22
C GLY A 67 62.12 34.25 12.67
N ASP A 68 62.12 35.48 13.18
CA ASP A 68 61.68 35.79 14.54
C ASP A 68 60.14 35.94 14.59
N PRO A 69 59.46 35.47 15.65
CA PRO A 69 58.01 35.60 15.78
C PRO A 69 57.56 37.06 15.97
N LEU A 70 56.50 37.44 15.26
CA LEU A 70 55.85 38.75 15.36
C LEU A 70 54.53 38.62 16.14
N GLU A 71 54.62 38.64 17.47
CA GLU A 71 53.44 38.56 18.34
C GLU A 71 52.50 39.78 18.18
N GLY A 72 51.19 39.55 18.32
CA GLY A 72 50.19 40.61 18.23
C GLY A 72 49.96 41.19 16.83
N THR A 73 50.59 40.61 15.79
CA THR A 73 50.36 41.04 14.41
C THR A 73 48.90 40.79 14.02
N PRO A 74 48.15 41.82 13.56
CA PRO A 74 46.79 41.63 13.09
C PRO A 74 46.78 40.75 11.83
N VAL A 75 45.92 39.75 11.82
CA VAL A 75 45.75 38.80 10.70
C VAL A 75 44.37 38.93 10.09
N THR A 76 44.23 38.60 8.82
CA THR A 76 42.95 38.51 8.10
C THR A 76 42.72 37.08 7.62
N TRP A 77 41.54 36.54 7.88
CA TRP A 77 41.15 35.18 7.51
C TRP A 77 40.15 35.17 6.36
N THR A 78 40.26 34.18 5.48
CA THR A 78 39.30 33.91 4.41
C THR A 78 39.11 32.41 4.20
N SER A 79 37.91 31.98 3.82
CA SER A 79 37.64 30.63 3.33
C SER A 79 37.45 30.65 1.81
N SER A 80 38.00 29.66 1.11
CA SER A 80 37.77 29.48 -0.33
C SER A 80 36.33 29.06 -0.65
N ASP A 81 35.63 28.43 0.30
CA ASP A 81 34.24 27.99 0.14
C ASP A 81 33.48 28.08 1.49
N PRO A 82 32.78 29.20 1.74
CA PRO A 82 31.94 29.37 2.93
C PRO A 82 30.78 28.37 3.05
N ALA A 83 30.39 27.68 1.98
CA ALA A 83 29.37 26.62 2.06
C ALA A 83 29.94 25.31 2.64
N VAL A 84 31.26 25.12 2.61
CA VAL A 84 31.96 23.99 3.23
C VAL A 84 32.48 24.35 4.62
N SER A 85 33.13 25.50 4.78
CA SER A 85 33.61 25.97 6.08
C SER A 85 33.74 27.49 6.17
N THR A 86 33.46 28.03 7.36
CA THR A 86 33.69 29.44 7.70
C THR A 86 34.78 29.56 8.75
N VAL A 87 35.46 30.71 8.79
CA VAL A 87 36.48 31.04 9.79
C VAL A 87 36.19 32.43 10.36
N ASP A 88 36.26 32.59 11.68
CA ASP A 88 36.07 33.89 12.33
C ASP A 88 37.38 34.69 12.48
N ALA A 89 37.29 35.88 13.08
CA ALA A 89 38.46 36.74 13.29
C ALA A 89 39.51 36.14 14.26
N ALA A 90 39.10 35.19 15.11
CA ALA A 90 39.98 34.50 16.04
C ALA A 90 40.64 33.24 15.43
N GLY A 91 40.27 32.85 14.19
CA GLY A 91 40.76 31.63 13.56
C GLY A 91 39.96 30.38 13.95
N LEU A 92 38.78 30.53 14.55
CA LEU A 92 37.87 29.43 14.83
C LEU A 92 37.16 29.03 13.52
N VAL A 93 37.44 27.82 13.05
CA VAL A 93 36.84 27.25 11.84
C VAL A 93 35.59 26.46 12.23
N THR A 94 34.49 26.69 11.51
CA THR A 94 33.21 25.98 11.66
C THR A 94 32.88 25.24 10.37
N ALA A 95 32.55 23.95 10.46
CA ALA A 95 32.07 23.16 9.33
C ALA A 95 30.64 23.55 8.94
N GLN A 96 30.38 23.79 7.65
CA GLN A 96 29.08 24.21 7.14
C GLN A 96 28.43 23.16 6.21
N GLY A 97 29.24 22.37 5.51
CA GLY A 97 28.76 21.35 4.59
C GLY A 97 29.87 20.40 4.17
N ALA A 98 29.50 19.20 3.72
CA ALA A 98 30.46 18.21 3.25
C ALA A 98 31.24 18.73 2.03
N GLY A 99 32.56 18.51 2.01
CA GLY A 99 33.44 18.99 0.95
C GLY A 99 34.86 19.28 1.42
N MET A 100 35.62 19.95 0.57
CA MET A 100 36.98 20.41 0.88
C MET A 100 37.08 21.92 0.60
N ALA A 101 37.66 22.65 1.54
CA ALA A 101 37.93 24.08 1.43
C ALA A 101 39.33 24.41 1.92
N GLN A 102 39.84 25.57 1.54
CA GLN A 102 41.09 26.12 2.06
C GLN A 102 40.77 27.34 2.92
N VAL A 103 41.31 27.36 4.14
CA VAL A 103 41.29 28.53 5.01
C VAL A 103 42.65 29.22 4.90
N THR A 104 42.65 30.49 4.48
CA THR A 104 43.85 31.31 4.29
C THR A 104 43.92 32.38 5.36
N VAL A 105 45.11 32.55 5.93
CA VAL A 105 45.46 33.66 6.83
C VAL A 105 46.45 34.57 6.13
N SER A 106 46.32 35.89 6.30
CA SER A 106 47.23 36.88 5.71
C SER A 106 47.61 37.96 6.72
N ALA A 107 48.86 38.42 6.65
CA ALA A 107 49.39 39.56 7.40
C ALA A 107 50.44 40.26 6.55
N GLY A 108 50.23 41.54 6.22
CA GLY A 108 51.11 42.27 5.31
C GLY A 108 51.23 41.58 3.95
N GLY A 109 52.45 41.23 3.54
CA GLY A 109 52.73 40.47 2.31
C GLY A 109 52.78 38.95 2.49
N ALA A 110 52.63 38.44 3.71
CA ALA A 110 52.74 37.02 4.01
C ALA A 110 51.36 36.34 4.07
N SER A 111 51.30 35.07 3.66
CA SER A 111 50.10 34.25 3.72
C SER A 111 50.41 32.82 4.17
N GLY A 112 49.48 32.20 4.91
CA GLY A 112 49.49 30.78 5.25
C GLY A 112 48.13 30.16 4.92
N ALA A 113 48.08 28.84 4.70
CA ALA A 113 46.85 28.14 4.35
C ALA A 113 46.74 26.78 5.06
N ALA A 114 45.53 26.44 5.48
CA ALA A 114 45.17 25.15 6.04
C ALA A 114 44.06 24.51 5.20
N THR A 115 44.14 23.19 5.02
CA THR A 115 43.11 22.42 4.31
C THR A 115 42.01 22.03 5.29
N VAL A 116 40.76 22.24 4.91
CA VAL A 116 39.59 21.80 5.67
C VAL A 116 38.88 20.70 4.88
N VAL A 117 38.64 19.56 5.52
CA VAL A 117 37.89 18.42 4.97
C VAL A 117 36.69 18.15 5.85
N VAL A 118 35.50 18.14 5.27
CA VAL A 118 34.23 17.82 5.95
C VAL A 118 33.63 16.60 5.26
N THR A 119 33.53 15.47 5.94
CA THR A 119 32.96 14.23 5.35
C THR A 119 31.50 13.97 5.74
N GLN A 120 30.96 14.71 6.71
CA GLN A 120 29.63 14.55 7.32
C GLN A 120 29.16 13.09 7.43
N THR A 121 29.60 12.41 8.47
CA THR A 121 29.32 10.99 8.71
C THR A 121 27.91 10.79 9.27
N ALA A 122 27.14 9.91 8.65
CA ALA A 122 25.86 9.45 9.20
C ALA A 122 26.09 8.65 10.49
N THR A 123 25.39 9.02 11.57
CA THR A 123 25.46 8.32 12.87
C THR A 123 24.10 7.93 13.42
N ALA A 124 23.01 8.47 12.87
CA ALA A 124 21.65 8.12 13.24
C ALA A 124 20.77 7.92 12.00
N LEU A 125 19.86 6.95 12.11
CA LEU A 125 18.82 6.65 11.13
C LEU A 125 17.50 6.47 11.89
N SER A 126 16.44 7.14 11.47
CA SER A 126 15.12 7.05 12.11
C SER A 126 14.00 6.99 11.08
N LYS A 127 12.87 6.37 11.46
CA LYS A 127 11.64 6.34 10.65
C LYS A 127 10.90 7.67 10.80
N ILE A 128 10.41 8.21 9.69
CA ILE A 128 9.59 9.44 9.64
C ILE A 128 8.14 9.11 9.32
N SER A 129 7.89 8.22 8.36
CA SER A 129 6.54 7.86 7.92
C SER A 129 6.48 6.47 7.30
N GLY A 130 5.26 5.95 7.12
CA GLY A 130 5.01 4.72 6.38
C GLY A 130 5.23 3.44 7.19
N ASP A 131 5.38 3.51 8.51
CA ASP A 131 5.45 2.32 9.35
C ASP A 131 4.05 1.86 9.78
N GLY A 132 3.88 0.56 10.00
CA GLY A 132 2.62 -0.03 10.48
C GLY A 132 1.49 -0.02 9.45
N GLN A 133 1.81 0.01 8.15
CA GLN A 133 0.79 0.03 7.10
C GLN A 133 0.03 -1.29 7.03
N THR A 134 -1.26 -1.23 6.68
CA THR A 134 -2.07 -2.39 6.29
C THR A 134 -2.51 -2.23 4.84
N GLY A 135 -2.79 -3.30 4.10
CA GLY A 135 -3.29 -3.21 2.72
C GLY A 135 -3.42 -4.57 2.05
N ASP A 136 -4.02 -4.60 0.87
CA ASP A 136 -4.27 -5.88 0.18
C ASP A 136 -3.02 -6.39 -0.57
N PRO A 137 -2.87 -7.71 -0.76
CA PRO A 137 -1.80 -8.28 -1.56
C PRO A 137 -1.72 -7.65 -2.96
N GLY A 138 -0.53 -7.22 -3.37
CA GLY A 138 -0.31 -6.55 -4.65
C GLY A 138 -0.72 -5.08 -4.70
N GLU A 139 -1.35 -4.52 -3.66
CA GLU A 139 -1.63 -3.09 -3.56
C GLU A 139 -0.31 -2.31 -3.29
N THR A 140 -0.10 -1.21 -4.00
CA THR A 140 0.94 -0.23 -3.65
C THR A 140 0.33 0.88 -2.80
N ARG A 141 0.81 1.02 -1.55
CA ARG A 141 0.31 2.11 -0.69
C ARG A 141 0.94 3.46 -1.05
N PRO A 142 0.16 4.55 -1.03
CA PRO A 142 0.64 5.88 -1.36
C PRO A 142 1.52 6.50 -0.27
N ASP A 143 1.39 6.05 0.98
CA ASP A 143 2.20 6.53 2.11
C ASP A 143 3.63 5.95 2.04
N PRO A 144 4.65 6.79 1.79
CA PRO A 144 6.00 6.28 1.57
C PRO A 144 6.68 5.89 2.89
N LEU A 145 7.49 4.82 2.82
CA LEU A 145 8.47 4.45 3.82
C LEU A 145 9.57 5.51 3.82
N THR A 146 9.52 6.48 4.74
CA THR A 146 10.47 7.59 4.78
C THR A 146 11.37 7.46 5.99
N VAL A 147 12.67 7.62 5.76
CA VAL A 147 13.69 7.70 6.82
C VAL A 147 14.36 9.06 6.84
N GLN A 148 14.94 9.39 8.00
CA GLN A 148 15.80 10.55 8.22
C GLN A 148 17.18 10.08 8.65
N VAL A 149 18.22 10.61 7.98
CA VAL A 149 19.63 10.39 8.30
C VAL A 149 20.19 11.64 8.97
N ASN A 150 20.88 11.47 10.10
CA ASN A 150 21.53 12.57 10.82
C ASN A 150 22.99 12.25 11.18
N ASP A 151 23.80 13.30 11.31
CA ASP A 151 25.15 13.25 11.85
C ASP A 151 25.16 13.27 13.39
N ALA A 152 26.36 13.25 13.98
CA ALA A 152 26.54 13.16 15.44
C ALA A 152 25.98 14.37 16.21
N LEU A 153 25.75 15.49 15.54
CA LEU A 153 25.17 16.71 16.12
C LEU A 153 23.67 16.85 15.79
N GLY A 154 23.08 15.84 15.14
CA GLY A 154 21.67 15.83 14.78
C GLY A 154 21.36 16.58 13.48
N ASN A 155 22.36 17.06 12.73
CA ASN A 155 22.09 17.73 11.46
C ASN A 155 21.74 16.72 10.37
N PRO A 156 20.86 17.06 9.43
CA PRO A 156 20.54 16.19 8.30
C PRO A 156 21.77 15.93 7.43
N VAL A 157 22.00 14.67 7.06
CA VAL A 157 23.08 14.29 6.14
C VAL A 157 22.52 14.23 4.73
N ARG A 158 23.03 15.08 3.84
CA ARG A 158 22.67 15.11 2.42
C ARG A 158 23.51 14.10 1.63
N GLN A 159 22.96 13.60 0.52
CA GLN A 159 23.66 12.70 -0.43
C GLN A 159 24.08 11.33 0.14
N ALA A 160 23.66 10.98 1.36
CA ALA A 160 23.73 9.62 1.84
C ALA A 160 22.79 8.72 1.02
N THR A 161 23.28 7.55 0.58
CA THR A 161 22.48 6.54 -0.11
C THR A 161 21.83 5.61 0.91
N VAL A 162 20.51 5.47 0.85
CA VAL A 162 19.72 4.52 1.64
C VAL A 162 19.26 3.38 0.75
N SER A 163 19.48 2.14 1.17
CA SER A 163 18.95 0.93 0.55
C SER A 163 17.70 0.49 1.28
N PHE A 164 16.66 0.12 0.55
CA PHE A 164 15.42 -0.47 1.06
C PHE A 164 15.31 -1.90 0.53
N THR A 165 15.22 -2.87 1.45
CA THR A 165 15.19 -4.29 1.12
C THR A 165 13.99 -4.94 1.78
N VAL A 166 13.16 -5.62 1.00
CA VAL A 166 12.10 -6.48 1.54
C VAL A 166 12.76 -7.68 2.21
N THR A 167 12.51 -7.85 3.51
CA THR A 167 13.09 -8.91 4.33
C THR A 167 12.06 -9.95 4.77
N ASP A 168 10.76 -9.67 4.60
CA ASP A 168 9.66 -10.58 4.93
C ASP A 168 8.41 -10.25 4.08
N GLY A 169 7.49 -11.21 3.93
CA GLY A 169 6.19 -11.02 3.28
C GLY A 169 6.15 -11.12 1.75
N GLY A 170 7.31 -11.06 1.08
CA GLY A 170 7.43 -11.28 -0.37
C GLY A 170 6.94 -10.13 -1.27
N GLY A 171 6.70 -8.95 -0.69
CA GLY A 171 6.35 -7.73 -1.43
C GLY A 171 7.51 -7.15 -2.25
N THR A 172 7.30 -5.94 -2.78
CA THR A 172 8.34 -5.20 -3.50
C THR A 172 8.38 -3.74 -3.06
N VAL A 173 9.54 -3.09 -3.21
CA VAL A 173 9.68 -1.65 -2.99
C VAL A 173 9.78 -0.93 -4.32
N GLY A 174 9.24 0.29 -4.41
CA GLY A 174 9.26 1.08 -5.65
C GLY A 174 10.67 1.35 -6.15
N ALA A 175 11.45 2.10 -5.37
CA ALA A 175 12.89 2.28 -5.60
C ALA A 175 13.68 1.56 -4.49
N PRO A 176 14.53 0.56 -4.82
CA PRO A 176 15.31 -0.17 -3.80
C PRO A 176 16.45 0.66 -3.22
N THR A 177 16.76 1.82 -3.82
CA THR A 177 17.70 2.79 -3.24
C THR A 177 17.18 4.21 -3.45
N ALA A 178 17.48 5.10 -2.50
CA ALA A 178 17.20 6.53 -2.62
C ALA A 178 18.33 7.35 -1.99
N ILE A 179 18.56 8.55 -2.53
CA ILE A 179 19.60 9.48 -2.05
C ILE A 179 18.91 10.55 -1.20
N THR A 180 19.50 10.86 -0.05
CA THR A 180 18.97 11.87 0.87
C THR A 180 19.00 13.28 0.29
N GLY A 181 17.89 14.00 0.44
CA GLY A 181 17.75 15.41 0.10
C GLY A 181 18.45 16.35 1.10
N PRO A 182 18.34 17.69 0.92
CA PRO A 182 18.88 18.68 1.86
C PRO A 182 18.31 18.58 3.28
N ASP A 183 17.11 18.00 3.41
CA ASP A 183 16.46 17.70 4.68
C ASP A 183 16.95 16.37 5.28
N GLY A 184 17.86 15.64 4.63
CA GLY A 184 18.40 14.36 5.09
C GLY A 184 17.43 13.20 4.96
N ARG A 185 16.36 13.33 4.16
CA ARG A 185 15.34 12.29 4.01
C ARG A 185 15.48 11.51 2.71
N ALA A 186 15.18 10.22 2.81
CA ALA A 186 15.10 9.29 1.69
C ALA A 186 13.83 8.44 1.85
N SER A 187 13.19 8.10 0.74
CA SER A 187 11.89 7.41 0.77
C SER A 187 11.73 6.39 -0.35
N THR A 188 10.88 5.39 -0.10
CA THR A 188 10.38 4.45 -1.11
C THR A 188 8.91 4.09 -0.84
N THR A 189 8.24 3.46 -1.78
CA THR A 189 6.89 2.89 -1.58
C THR A 189 6.98 1.39 -1.35
N LEU A 190 5.93 0.81 -0.74
CA LEU A 190 5.76 -0.63 -0.57
C LEU A 190 4.57 -1.11 -1.41
N THR A 191 4.80 -2.15 -2.19
CA THR A 191 3.75 -3.01 -2.75
C THR A 191 3.69 -4.27 -1.92
N PHE A 192 2.53 -4.56 -1.33
CA PHE A 192 2.33 -5.68 -0.42
C PHE A 192 2.54 -7.03 -1.14
N GLY A 193 3.16 -7.98 -0.45
CA GLY A 193 3.33 -9.35 -0.92
C GLY A 193 2.16 -10.24 -0.55
N ALA A 194 2.46 -11.49 -0.18
CA ALA A 194 1.45 -12.44 0.27
C ALA A 194 0.80 -11.99 1.60
N PRO A 195 -0.44 -12.42 1.92
CA PRO A 195 -1.09 -12.14 3.19
C PRO A 195 -0.19 -12.38 4.42
N GLY A 196 -0.33 -11.51 5.43
CA GLY A 196 0.43 -11.56 6.68
C GLY A 196 1.53 -10.51 6.80
N SER A 197 2.46 -10.76 7.71
CA SER A 197 3.56 -9.84 8.06
C SER A 197 4.42 -9.47 6.85
N GLN A 198 4.68 -8.17 6.70
CA GLN A 198 5.61 -7.61 5.74
C GLN A 198 6.70 -6.84 6.47
N GLN A 199 7.95 -6.96 6.04
CA GLN A 199 9.06 -6.18 6.60
C GLN A 199 9.95 -5.61 5.49
N VAL A 200 10.30 -4.33 5.64
CA VAL A 200 11.29 -3.65 4.80
C VAL A 200 12.37 -3.07 5.69
N THR A 201 13.61 -3.49 5.47
CA THR A 201 14.77 -2.92 6.14
C THR A 201 15.33 -1.76 5.32
N ALA A 202 15.43 -0.59 5.93
CA ALA A 202 16.14 0.56 5.39
C ALA A 202 17.53 0.68 6.02
N THR A 203 18.58 0.76 5.22
CA THR A 203 19.98 0.80 5.67
C THR A 203 20.73 1.94 4.99
N VAL A 204 21.52 2.72 5.74
CA VAL A 204 22.46 3.69 5.13
C VAL A 204 23.67 2.93 4.59
N VAL A 205 23.86 2.97 3.27
CA VAL A 205 24.92 2.22 2.57
C VAL A 205 26.30 2.61 3.11
N GLY A 206 27.14 1.60 3.39
CA GLY A 206 28.48 1.78 3.96
C GLY A 206 28.51 1.92 5.49
N THR A 207 27.37 1.79 6.17
CA THR A 207 27.27 1.84 7.63
C THR A 207 26.53 0.62 8.19
N SER A 208 26.46 0.48 9.52
CA SER A 208 25.60 -0.49 10.20
C SER A 208 24.24 0.09 10.63
N LEU A 209 23.90 1.32 10.22
CA LEU A 209 22.65 1.98 10.59
C LEU A 209 21.49 1.36 9.80
N ALA A 210 20.54 0.77 10.51
CA ALA A 210 19.35 0.17 9.91
C ALA A 210 18.10 0.42 10.76
N VAL A 211 16.95 0.54 10.10
CA VAL A 211 15.62 0.53 10.72
C VAL A 211 14.71 -0.42 9.94
N ILE A 212 13.76 -1.05 10.65
CA ILE A 212 12.80 -1.97 10.04
C ILE A 212 11.43 -1.29 10.03
N PHE A 213 10.84 -1.19 8.84
CA PHE A 213 9.43 -0.90 8.66
C PHE A 213 8.65 -2.21 8.70
N THR A 214 7.55 -2.20 9.46
CA THR A 214 6.61 -3.31 9.53
C THR A 214 5.31 -2.93 8.82
N ALA A 215 4.68 -3.87 8.15
CA ALA A 215 3.36 -3.71 7.57
C ALA A 215 2.61 -5.06 7.59
N THR A 216 1.32 -5.07 7.28
CA THR A 216 0.48 -6.28 7.24
C THR A 216 -0.35 -6.32 5.96
N ALA A 217 -0.12 -7.33 5.13
CA ALA A 217 -1.01 -7.64 4.04
C ALA A 217 -2.26 -8.34 4.60
N THR A 218 -3.46 -7.81 4.35
CA THR A 218 -4.72 -8.48 4.72
C THR A 218 -4.91 -9.74 3.85
N PRO A 219 -5.45 -10.84 4.39
CA PRO A 219 -5.91 -11.93 3.52
C PRO A 219 -7.06 -11.43 2.63
N PRO A 220 -7.25 -12.01 1.43
CA PRO A 220 -8.46 -11.76 0.65
C PRO A 220 -9.66 -12.46 1.30
N PHE A 221 -10.87 -12.11 0.84
CA PHE A 221 -12.08 -12.84 1.21
C PHE A 221 -11.97 -14.34 0.87
N ASP A 222 -12.25 -15.23 1.83
CA ASP A 222 -12.16 -16.69 1.70
C ASP A 222 -13.53 -17.36 1.90
N ILE A 223 -13.91 -18.25 0.97
CA ILE A 223 -15.10 -19.11 1.12
C ILE A 223 -14.67 -20.56 1.31
N GLN A 224 -14.81 -21.06 2.52
CA GLN A 224 -14.55 -22.47 2.81
C GLN A 224 -15.78 -23.35 2.56
N LEU A 225 -15.75 -24.12 1.47
CA LEU A 225 -16.76 -25.14 1.19
C LEU A 225 -16.53 -26.43 1.98
N ARG A 226 -17.59 -26.93 2.63
CA ARG A 226 -17.59 -28.19 3.39
C ARG A 226 -18.71 -29.10 2.91
N PHE A 227 -18.33 -30.04 2.07
CA PHE A 227 -19.24 -31.06 1.57
C PHE A 227 -19.57 -32.08 2.65
N LEU A 228 -20.86 -32.21 2.99
CA LEU A 228 -21.35 -33.24 3.91
C LEU A 228 -21.34 -34.63 3.25
N ARG A 229 -21.38 -34.67 1.92
CA ARG A 229 -21.24 -35.86 1.07
C ARG A 229 -20.36 -35.53 -0.12
N ALA A 230 -19.54 -36.47 -0.57
CA ALA A 230 -18.58 -36.22 -1.65
C ALA A 230 -19.30 -35.85 -2.97
N PRO A 231 -19.01 -34.69 -3.59
CA PRO A 231 -19.57 -34.32 -4.88
C PRO A 231 -18.93 -35.13 -6.02
N SER A 232 -19.61 -35.18 -7.17
CA SER A 232 -19.00 -35.63 -8.41
C SER A 232 -17.86 -34.68 -8.82
N PRO A 233 -16.89 -35.11 -9.67
CA PRO A 233 -15.84 -34.22 -10.16
C PRO A 233 -16.37 -32.98 -10.89
N ALA A 234 -17.47 -33.10 -11.62
CA ALA A 234 -18.10 -31.98 -12.33
C ALA A 234 -18.73 -30.99 -11.35
N GLN A 235 -19.42 -31.49 -10.32
CA GLN A 235 -19.97 -30.67 -9.24
C GLN A 235 -18.87 -29.94 -8.48
N ALA A 236 -17.81 -30.66 -8.07
CA ALA A 236 -16.66 -30.06 -7.40
C ALA A 236 -16.03 -28.93 -8.21
N GLN A 237 -15.95 -29.08 -9.54
CA GLN A 237 -15.45 -28.04 -10.43
C GLN A 237 -16.38 -26.83 -10.49
N ALA A 238 -17.70 -27.03 -10.55
CA ALA A 238 -18.69 -25.96 -10.57
C ALA A 238 -18.69 -25.16 -9.25
N PHE A 239 -18.64 -25.86 -8.11
CA PHE A 239 -18.46 -25.25 -6.79
C PHE A 239 -17.19 -24.41 -6.69
N ALA A 240 -16.05 -24.98 -7.07
CA ALA A 240 -14.78 -24.25 -7.03
C ALA A 240 -14.75 -23.07 -8.01
N ALA A 241 -15.54 -23.10 -9.10
CA ALA A 241 -15.68 -21.98 -10.01
C ALA A 241 -16.54 -20.85 -9.42
N ALA A 242 -17.63 -21.20 -8.74
CA ALA A 242 -18.49 -20.24 -8.05
C ALA A 242 -17.78 -19.58 -6.86
N GLU A 243 -17.05 -20.36 -6.06
CA GLU A 243 -16.17 -19.92 -4.97
C GLU A 243 -15.20 -18.84 -5.47
N ARG A 244 -14.35 -19.18 -6.45
CA ARG A 244 -13.41 -18.23 -7.06
C ARG A 244 -14.09 -17.00 -7.66
N ARG A 245 -15.32 -17.14 -8.16
CA ARG A 245 -16.07 -16.01 -8.73
C ARG A 245 -16.47 -15.04 -7.63
N TRP A 246 -17.03 -15.52 -6.52
CA TRP A 246 -17.40 -14.67 -5.38
C TRP A 246 -16.17 -14.05 -4.69
N GLU A 247 -15.09 -14.82 -4.49
CA GLU A 247 -13.82 -14.30 -3.94
C GLU A 247 -13.14 -13.27 -4.85
N SER A 248 -13.40 -13.31 -6.17
CA SER A 248 -12.93 -12.25 -7.08
C SER A 248 -13.74 -10.95 -7.01
N LEU A 249 -14.96 -11.03 -6.46
CA LEU A 249 -15.93 -9.94 -6.43
C LEU A 249 -16.05 -9.31 -5.05
N ILE A 250 -15.83 -10.07 -3.98
CA ILE A 250 -15.71 -9.59 -2.59
C ILE A 250 -14.23 -9.60 -2.27
N VAL A 251 -13.64 -8.43 -2.06
CA VAL A 251 -12.17 -8.26 -2.13
C VAL A 251 -11.49 -8.04 -0.80
N ALA A 252 -12.24 -7.67 0.24
CA ALA A 252 -11.68 -7.46 1.57
C ALA A 252 -12.01 -8.61 2.52
N ASP A 253 -11.04 -8.92 3.37
CA ASP A 253 -11.18 -9.73 4.58
C ASP A 253 -12.35 -9.28 5.45
N LEU A 254 -13.05 -10.23 6.05
CA LEU A 254 -14.00 -10.00 7.14
C LEU A 254 -13.35 -10.35 8.48
N PRO A 255 -13.83 -9.77 9.58
CA PRO A 255 -13.27 -10.11 10.88
C PRO A 255 -13.53 -11.57 11.26
N ASN A 256 -12.43 -12.26 11.50
CA ASN A 256 -12.37 -13.59 12.10
C ASN A 256 -13.32 -13.72 13.29
N THR A 257 -14.18 -14.75 13.27
CA THR A 257 -15.17 -14.97 14.32
C THR A 257 -15.06 -16.38 14.87
N ARG A 258 -14.95 -16.52 16.20
CA ARG A 258 -15.08 -17.83 16.84
C ARG A 258 -16.50 -18.33 16.60
N LEU A 259 -16.68 -19.58 16.19
CA LEU A 259 -18.00 -20.17 16.01
C LEU A 259 -18.12 -21.47 16.79
N GLU A 260 -19.13 -21.53 17.67
CA GLU A 260 -19.51 -22.72 18.43
C GLU A 260 -20.94 -23.14 18.06
N ALA A 261 -21.08 -23.90 16.96
CA ALA A 261 -22.34 -24.46 16.52
C ALA A 261 -22.43 -25.95 16.87
N ALA A 262 -23.49 -26.36 17.57
CA ALA A 262 -23.76 -27.77 17.81
C ALA A 262 -24.26 -28.47 16.52
N ALA A 263 -24.15 -29.80 16.48
CA ALA A 263 -24.69 -30.58 15.37
C ALA A 263 -26.20 -30.33 15.19
N GLY A 264 -26.67 -30.35 13.95
CA GLY A 264 -28.07 -30.06 13.59
C GLY A 264 -28.46 -28.57 13.59
N GLN A 265 -27.57 -27.65 13.98
CA GLN A 265 -27.92 -26.23 14.12
C GLN A 265 -27.90 -25.41 12.82
N CYS A 266 -27.35 -25.95 11.73
CA CYS A 266 -27.29 -25.34 10.41
C CYS A 266 -27.77 -26.35 9.36
N GLY A 267 -28.96 -26.90 9.58
CA GLY A 267 -29.51 -28.06 8.85
C GLY A 267 -29.39 -29.35 9.66
N SER A 268 -30.30 -30.30 9.45
CA SER A 268 -30.40 -31.55 10.24
C SER A 268 -29.12 -32.40 10.18
N GLU A 269 -28.43 -32.42 9.04
CA GLU A 269 -27.18 -33.16 8.84
C GLU A 269 -25.92 -32.36 9.20
N SER A 270 -26.04 -31.10 9.62
CA SER A 270 -24.86 -30.26 9.86
C SER A 270 -24.02 -30.80 11.03
N PRO A 271 -22.70 -30.95 10.87
CA PRO A 271 -21.82 -31.36 11.96
C PRO A 271 -21.69 -30.25 13.00
N ALA A 272 -21.15 -30.60 14.17
CA ALA A 272 -20.73 -29.58 15.13
C ALA A 272 -19.51 -28.82 14.57
N ILE A 273 -19.52 -27.50 14.72
CA ILE A 273 -18.42 -26.59 14.34
C ILE A 273 -17.92 -25.90 15.59
N ASN A 274 -16.62 -26.03 15.86
CA ASN A 274 -15.95 -25.37 16.97
C ASN A 274 -14.57 -24.90 16.53
N GLN A 275 -14.53 -23.75 15.86
CA GLN A 275 -13.32 -23.20 15.27
C GLN A 275 -13.43 -21.69 15.11
N THR A 276 -12.30 -21.04 14.83
CA THR A 276 -12.32 -19.71 14.22
C THR A 276 -12.71 -19.85 12.75
N VAL A 277 -13.69 -19.06 12.32
CA VAL A 277 -14.08 -18.91 10.92
C VAL A 277 -13.44 -17.63 10.40
N ASP A 278 -12.57 -17.80 9.42
CA ASP A 278 -12.16 -16.76 8.48
C ASP A 278 -13.29 -16.62 7.47
N ASP A 279 -13.84 -15.42 7.32
CA ASP A 279 -14.83 -15.02 6.31
C ASP A 279 -16.13 -15.80 6.14
N LEU A 280 -16.12 -17.01 5.58
CA LEU A 280 -17.34 -17.75 5.35
C LEU A 280 -17.10 -19.25 5.27
N VAL A 281 -17.83 -20.02 6.07
CA VAL A 281 -17.98 -21.46 5.85
C VAL A 281 -19.34 -21.73 5.22
N ILE A 282 -19.36 -22.49 4.12
CA ILE A 282 -20.59 -23.00 3.51
C ILE A 282 -20.63 -24.51 3.66
N LEU A 283 -21.62 -25.00 4.40
CA LEU A 283 -21.96 -26.43 4.39
C LEU A 283 -22.72 -26.75 3.11
N VAL A 284 -22.28 -27.78 2.40
CA VAL A 284 -22.92 -28.21 1.15
C VAL A 284 -23.49 -29.60 1.32
N THR A 285 -24.78 -29.75 1.09
CA THR A 285 -25.47 -31.05 1.07
C THR A 285 -26.10 -31.33 -0.29
N LEU A 286 -26.04 -32.59 -0.68
CA LEU A 286 -26.65 -33.15 -1.90
C LEU A 286 -27.67 -34.18 -1.41
N GLU A 287 -28.94 -33.79 -1.41
CA GLU A 287 -30.06 -34.60 -0.93
C GLU A 287 -31.28 -34.44 -1.84
N SER A 288 -32.17 -35.43 -1.83
CA SER A 288 -33.49 -35.31 -2.43
C SER A 288 -34.30 -34.34 -1.58
N ILE A 289 -34.82 -33.27 -2.19
CA ILE A 289 -35.58 -32.24 -1.47
C ILE A 289 -37.07 -32.52 -1.59
N ASP A 290 -37.61 -32.56 -2.82
CA ASP A 290 -39.04 -32.77 -3.03
C ASP A 290 -39.43 -33.59 -4.28
N GLY A 291 -38.45 -34.18 -4.97
CA GLY A 291 -38.65 -34.97 -6.19
C GLY A 291 -38.50 -34.12 -7.46
N GLU A 292 -38.47 -34.76 -8.63
CA GLU A 292 -38.22 -34.07 -9.90
C GLU A 292 -39.19 -32.90 -10.18
N GLY A 293 -38.63 -31.72 -10.49
CA GLY A 293 -39.28 -30.58 -11.15
C GLY A 293 -39.76 -29.47 -10.23
N SER A 294 -39.30 -29.42 -8.98
CA SER A 294 -39.74 -28.43 -7.99
C SER A 294 -38.59 -27.55 -7.48
N VAL A 295 -37.92 -27.88 -6.37
CA VAL A 295 -36.87 -27.04 -5.77
C VAL A 295 -35.50 -27.45 -6.31
N LEU A 296 -34.79 -26.57 -7.01
CA LEU A 296 -33.47 -26.92 -7.61
C LEU A 296 -32.32 -26.87 -6.60
N GLY A 297 -32.47 -26.03 -5.59
CA GLY A 297 -31.54 -25.87 -4.49
C GLY A 297 -32.19 -25.02 -3.42
N SER A 298 -31.59 -24.98 -2.23
CA SER A 298 -31.90 -23.94 -1.27
C SER A 298 -30.68 -23.53 -0.48
N ALA A 299 -30.49 -22.23 -0.29
CA ALA A 299 -29.33 -21.74 0.41
C ALA A 299 -29.59 -20.49 1.25
N GLY A 300 -28.73 -20.29 2.26
CA GLY A 300 -28.85 -19.12 3.11
C GLY A 300 -27.96 -19.16 4.35
N PRO A 301 -27.93 -18.05 5.09
CA PRO A 301 -27.23 -17.95 6.36
C PRO A 301 -27.85 -18.84 7.44
N CYS A 302 -26.99 -19.47 8.22
CA CYS A 302 -27.34 -20.13 9.49
C CYS A 302 -26.88 -19.28 10.68
N PHE A 303 -25.67 -18.70 10.58
CA PHE A 303 -25.07 -17.86 11.60
C PHE A 303 -24.53 -16.57 10.97
N ILE A 304 -24.83 -15.43 11.58
CA ILE A 304 -24.29 -14.12 11.20
C ILE A 304 -23.52 -13.46 12.37
N ARG A 305 -22.63 -12.50 12.08
CA ARG A 305 -21.85 -11.76 13.09
C ARG A 305 -22.56 -10.46 13.47
N ASP A 306 -23.16 -10.35 14.65
CA ASP A 306 -23.97 -9.16 14.99
C ASP A 306 -23.13 -7.95 15.39
N ASP A 307 -22.12 -8.18 16.24
CA ASP A 307 -21.31 -7.10 16.84
C ASP A 307 -20.14 -6.65 15.94
N VAL A 308 -20.17 -7.02 14.66
CA VAL A 308 -19.07 -6.81 13.71
C VAL A 308 -19.56 -6.17 12.42
N ASP A 309 -20.34 -6.91 11.61
CA ASP A 309 -20.71 -6.51 10.24
C ASP A 309 -22.14 -6.91 9.84
N GLY A 310 -22.82 -7.77 10.60
CA GLY A 310 -24.14 -8.31 10.27
C GLY A 310 -24.11 -9.39 9.19
N LEU A 311 -22.93 -9.83 8.74
CA LEU A 311 -22.71 -10.71 7.60
C LEU A 311 -22.61 -12.18 8.01
N THR A 312 -22.80 -13.07 7.03
CA THR A 312 -22.81 -14.52 7.24
C THR A 312 -21.45 -15.07 7.65
N ALA A 313 -21.40 -15.82 8.74
CA ALA A 313 -20.22 -16.61 9.15
C ALA A 313 -20.36 -18.10 8.80
N LEU A 314 -21.58 -18.64 8.89
CA LEU A 314 -21.88 -20.00 8.47
C LEU A 314 -23.18 -20.02 7.68
N GLY A 315 -23.15 -20.62 6.50
CA GLY A 315 -24.35 -20.92 5.73
C GLY A 315 -24.47 -22.37 5.36
N LEU A 316 -25.65 -22.70 4.85
CA LEU A 316 -25.97 -24.00 4.29
C LEU A 316 -26.45 -23.81 2.87
N MET A 317 -25.98 -24.67 1.99
CA MET A 317 -26.46 -24.83 0.63
C MET A 317 -26.88 -26.29 0.42
N ARG A 318 -28.07 -26.46 -0.15
CA ARG A 318 -28.65 -27.75 -0.53
C ARG A 318 -28.88 -27.73 -2.02
N LEU A 319 -28.49 -28.77 -2.73
CA LEU A 319 -28.89 -28.98 -4.12
C LEU A 319 -29.75 -30.24 -4.19
N ASP A 320 -30.89 -30.15 -4.88
CA ASP A 320 -31.77 -31.30 -5.03
C ASP A 320 -31.16 -32.32 -5.98
N THR A 321 -30.81 -33.49 -5.45
CA THR A 321 -30.27 -34.59 -6.25
C THR A 321 -31.25 -35.15 -7.26
N ASP A 322 -32.57 -34.96 -7.06
CA ASP A 322 -33.60 -35.45 -7.97
C ASP A 322 -33.64 -34.61 -9.26
N ASP A 323 -33.30 -33.32 -9.19
CA ASP A 323 -33.26 -32.41 -10.34
C ASP A 323 -31.86 -32.19 -10.92
N LEU A 324 -30.82 -32.63 -10.20
CA LEU A 324 -29.43 -32.36 -10.53
C LEU A 324 -29.01 -32.89 -11.91
N ALA A 325 -29.56 -34.04 -12.34
CA ALA A 325 -29.28 -34.61 -13.65
C ALA A 325 -29.76 -33.69 -14.79
N VAL A 326 -30.95 -33.11 -14.66
CA VAL A 326 -31.53 -32.19 -15.66
C VAL A 326 -30.76 -30.88 -15.70
N VAL A 327 -30.36 -30.36 -14.53
CA VAL A 327 -29.56 -29.14 -14.41
C VAL A 327 -28.16 -29.32 -15.02
N GLU A 328 -27.54 -30.47 -14.79
CA GLU A 328 -26.23 -30.83 -15.35
C GLU A 328 -26.29 -31.01 -16.87
N GLU A 329 -27.28 -31.73 -17.39
CA GLU A 329 -27.48 -31.91 -18.85
C GLU A 329 -27.77 -30.58 -19.56
N SER A 330 -28.43 -29.66 -18.88
CA SER A 330 -28.72 -28.31 -19.40
C SER A 330 -27.52 -27.36 -19.33
N GLY A 331 -26.43 -27.75 -18.66
CA GLY A 331 -25.24 -26.91 -18.47
C GLY A 331 -25.45 -25.74 -17.50
N LEU A 332 -26.49 -25.77 -16.68
CA LEU A 332 -26.90 -24.67 -15.80
C LEU A 332 -26.38 -24.81 -14.36
N LEU A 333 -25.74 -25.94 -14.02
CA LEU A 333 -25.24 -26.21 -12.67
C LEU A 333 -24.39 -25.08 -12.09
N SER A 334 -23.46 -24.53 -12.87
CA SER A 334 -22.60 -23.44 -12.39
C SER A 334 -23.38 -22.16 -12.09
N ALA A 335 -24.45 -21.86 -12.85
CA ALA A 335 -25.29 -20.70 -12.62
C ALA A 335 -26.12 -20.89 -11.34
N VAL A 336 -26.73 -22.06 -11.15
CA VAL A 336 -27.46 -22.40 -9.93
C VAL A 336 -26.55 -22.30 -8.70
N ILE A 337 -25.38 -22.94 -8.72
CA ILE A 337 -24.45 -22.87 -7.57
C ILE A 337 -24.02 -21.42 -7.27
N LEU A 338 -23.71 -20.63 -8.32
CA LEU A 338 -23.31 -19.24 -8.14
C LEU A 338 -24.45 -18.40 -7.53
N HIS A 339 -25.68 -18.65 -7.97
CA HIS A 339 -26.91 -18.05 -7.44
C HIS A 339 -27.11 -18.40 -5.96
N GLU A 340 -27.11 -19.70 -5.63
CA GLU A 340 -27.30 -20.18 -4.26
C GLU A 340 -26.24 -19.63 -3.30
N MET A 341 -24.99 -19.46 -3.77
CA MET A 341 -23.93 -18.88 -2.95
C MET A 341 -24.23 -17.42 -2.57
N ALA A 342 -24.92 -16.67 -3.44
CA ALA A 342 -25.36 -15.31 -3.12
C ALA A 342 -26.35 -15.30 -1.95
N HIS A 343 -27.29 -16.25 -1.90
CA HIS A 343 -28.20 -16.36 -0.77
C HIS A 343 -27.47 -16.71 0.52
N VAL A 344 -26.43 -17.55 0.48
CA VAL A 344 -25.56 -17.77 1.64
C VAL A 344 -24.88 -16.48 2.10
N LEU A 345 -24.39 -15.66 1.18
CA LEU A 345 -23.84 -14.33 1.46
C LEU A 345 -24.90 -13.35 2.02
N GLY A 346 -26.17 -13.77 2.09
CA GLY A 346 -27.25 -13.02 2.69
C GLY A 346 -28.09 -12.22 1.70
N PHE A 347 -27.82 -12.36 0.39
CA PHE A 347 -28.64 -11.76 -0.65
C PHE A 347 -30.09 -12.23 -0.51
N GLY A 348 -31.04 -11.30 -0.51
CA GLY A 348 -32.47 -11.59 -0.34
C GLY A 348 -32.90 -12.03 1.05
N THR A 349 -31.97 -12.52 1.89
CA THR A 349 -32.27 -13.05 3.23
C THR A 349 -32.06 -12.01 4.33
N LEU A 350 -31.02 -11.18 4.21
CA LEU A 350 -30.64 -10.23 5.26
C LEU A 350 -31.18 -8.80 5.02
N TRP A 351 -31.76 -8.54 3.84
CA TRP A 351 -32.13 -7.19 3.42
C TRP A 351 -33.09 -6.47 4.37
N ASP A 352 -34.20 -7.09 4.76
CA ASP A 352 -35.19 -6.47 5.66
C ASP A 352 -34.55 -6.06 7.00
N ARG A 353 -33.74 -6.96 7.58
CA ARG A 353 -33.00 -6.68 8.81
C ARG A 353 -32.01 -5.54 8.65
N GLN A 354 -31.35 -5.47 7.51
CA GLN A 354 -30.37 -4.43 7.20
C GLN A 354 -31.06 -3.10 6.81
N GLY A 355 -32.40 -3.05 6.77
CA GLY A 355 -33.16 -1.88 6.33
C GLY A 355 -33.02 -1.61 4.83
N LEU A 356 -32.60 -2.62 4.06
CA LEU A 356 -32.36 -2.54 2.63
C LEU A 356 -33.55 -3.00 1.81
N LEU A 357 -34.57 -3.65 2.41
CA LEU A 357 -35.83 -3.98 1.74
C LEU A 357 -36.93 -3.04 2.22
N THR A 358 -37.72 -2.50 1.28
CA THR A 358 -38.87 -1.64 1.57
C THR A 358 -40.12 -2.19 0.90
N ASP A 359 -41.26 -2.03 1.57
CA ASP A 359 -42.58 -2.53 1.14
C ASP A 359 -42.62 -4.06 0.85
N PRO A 360 -42.10 -4.91 1.76
CA PRO A 360 -42.02 -6.36 1.52
C PRO A 360 -43.41 -6.96 1.35
N SER A 361 -43.55 -7.79 0.32
CA SER A 361 -44.79 -8.50 -0.01
C SER A 361 -45.25 -9.45 1.11
N ALA A 362 -44.31 -10.02 1.88
CA ALA A 362 -44.59 -10.83 3.06
C ALA A 362 -45.40 -10.09 4.15
N THR A 363 -45.34 -8.75 4.17
CA THR A 363 -46.12 -7.91 5.10
C THR A 363 -47.35 -7.26 4.45
N GLY A 364 -47.69 -7.67 3.22
CA GLY A 364 -48.78 -7.09 2.44
C GLY A 364 -48.38 -5.91 1.56
N GLY A 365 -47.07 -5.67 1.39
CA GLY A 365 -46.55 -4.67 0.47
C GLY A 365 -46.89 -5.00 -0.99
N THR A 366 -46.88 -3.98 -1.85
CA THR A 366 -47.29 -4.09 -3.25
C THR A 366 -46.20 -3.71 -4.25
N ASP A 367 -45.15 -3.02 -3.78
CA ASP A 367 -44.00 -2.59 -4.55
C ASP A 367 -42.70 -2.87 -3.77
N PRO A 368 -42.38 -4.14 -3.47
CA PRO A 368 -41.14 -4.47 -2.79
C PRO A 368 -39.95 -4.00 -3.61
N HIS A 369 -39.03 -3.30 -2.96
CA HIS A 369 -37.83 -2.76 -3.60
C HIS A 369 -36.65 -2.67 -2.65
N PHE A 370 -35.46 -2.84 -3.23
CA PHE A 370 -34.19 -2.72 -2.53
C PHE A 370 -33.71 -1.26 -2.50
N ASN A 371 -33.37 -0.77 -1.31
CA ASN A 371 -33.07 0.63 -1.00
C ASN A 371 -31.58 0.87 -0.69
N GLY A 372 -30.68 0.11 -1.31
CA GLY A 372 -29.24 0.36 -1.27
C GLY A 372 -28.82 1.41 -2.31
N ALA A 373 -27.98 2.37 -1.90
CA ALA A 373 -27.64 3.51 -2.74
C ALA A 373 -26.78 3.12 -3.95
N ASP A 374 -25.84 2.20 -3.75
CA ASP A 374 -24.93 1.76 -4.81
C ASP A 374 -25.66 0.87 -5.82
N ALA A 375 -26.54 -0.03 -5.35
CA ALA A 375 -27.40 -0.83 -6.22
C ALA A 375 -28.36 0.05 -7.03
N ILE A 376 -28.95 1.10 -6.44
CA ILE A 376 -29.80 2.07 -7.18
C ILE A 376 -28.99 2.79 -8.26
N ALA A 377 -27.75 3.20 -7.96
CA ALA A 377 -26.87 3.82 -8.95
C ALA A 377 -26.54 2.86 -10.10
N ALA A 378 -26.18 1.61 -9.78
CA ALA A 378 -25.91 0.56 -10.75
C ALA A 378 -27.14 0.23 -11.61
N PHE A 379 -28.33 0.14 -11.02
CA PHE A 379 -29.59 -0.10 -11.71
C PHE A 379 -29.88 1.02 -12.71
N ASN A 380 -29.71 2.28 -12.31
CA ASN A 380 -29.85 3.42 -13.21
C ASN A 380 -28.85 3.39 -14.37
N ALA A 381 -27.59 3.00 -14.11
CA ALA A 381 -26.57 2.85 -15.13
C ALA A 381 -26.89 1.71 -16.13
N ALA A 382 -27.56 0.65 -15.68
CA ALA A 382 -28.06 -0.44 -16.53
C ALA A 382 -29.29 -0.06 -17.37
N GLY A 383 -29.70 1.21 -17.40
CA GLY A 383 -30.87 1.71 -18.12
C GLY A 383 -32.09 1.98 -17.23
N GLY A 384 -31.97 1.74 -15.92
CA GLY A 384 -33.06 1.86 -14.96
C GLY A 384 -33.59 3.27 -14.77
N THR A 385 -32.92 4.30 -15.31
CA THR A 385 -33.44 5.67 -15.35
C THR A 385 -34.80 5.76 -16.06
N ALA A 386 -35.04 4.92 -17.07
CA ALA A 386 -36.30 4.84 -17.80
C ALA A 386 -37.38 3.98 -17.11
N TYR A 387 -37.06 3.34 -15.99
CA TYR A 387 -38.03 2.52 -15.25
C TYR A 387 -39.08 3.41 -14.56
N VAL A 388 -40.34 3.12 -14.87
CA VAL A 388 -41.54 3.83 -14.36
C VAL A 388 -42.55 2.89 -13.68
N GLY A 389 -42.17 1.63 -13.48
CA GLY A 389 -43.06 0.57 -12.99
C GLY A 389 -43.23 0.52 -11.46
N GLY A 390 -42.55 1.39 -10.72
CA GLY A 390 -42.49 1.37 -9.25
C GLY A 390 -41.23 2.05 -8.73
N GLN A 391 -40.90 1.77 -7.47
CA GLN A 391 -39.64 2.18 -6.85
C GLN A 391 -38.46 1.35 -7.36
N LYS A 392 -37.25 1.89 -7.14
CA LYS A 392 -35.98 1.26 -7.55
C LYS A 392 -35.24 0.81 -6.29
N VAL A 393 -34.57 -0.32 -6.26
CA VAL A 393 -34.47 -1.37 -7.29
C VAL A 393 -35.60 -2.39 -7.11
N PRO A 394 -36.41 -2.73 -8.15
CA PRO A 394 -37.59 -3.56 -7.95
C PRO A 394 -37.23 -5.00 -7.58
N VAL A 395 -37.82 -5.48 -6.48
CA VAL A 395 -37.69 -6.83 -5.95
C VAL A 395 -38.93 -7.64 -6.34
N GLU A 396 -38.79 -8.95 -6.49
CA GLU A 396 -39.90 -9.83 -6.88
C GLU A 396 -41.00 -9.84 -5.80
N SER A 397 -42.26 -9.79 -6.22
CA SER A 397 -43.42 -9.75 -5.33
C SER A 397 -44.29 -11.01 -5.40
N GLY A 398 -43.97 -11.93 -6.32
CA GLY A 398 -44.70 -13.19 -6.52
C GLY A 398 -43.78 -14.41 -6.44
N GLY A 399 -44.30 -15.58 -6.82
CA GLY A 399 -43.52 -16.82 -6.85
C GLY A 399 -43.55 -17.66 -5.56
N GLY A 400 -44.18 -17.16 -4.48
CA GLY A 400 -44.23 -17.82 -3.18
C GLY A 400 -43.21 -17.23 -2.21
N GLU A 401 -43.23 -17.66 -0.95
CA GLU A 401 -42.44 -17.00 0.09
C GLU A 401 -40.93 -17.10 -0.17
N GLY A 402 -40.42 -18.15 -0.81
CA GLY A 402 -38.98 -18.27 -1.07
C GLY A 402 -38.51 -17.62 -2.37
N THR A 403 -39.41 -17.09 -3.19
CA THR A 403 -39.04 -16.32 -4.38
C THR A 403 -39.33 -14.82 -4.19
N ALA A 404 -40.48 -14.48 -3.61
CA ALA A 404 -40.83 -13.09 -3.31
C ALA A 404 -39.88 -12.50 -2.26
N ASP A 405 -39.65 -11.19 -2.34
CA ASP A 405 -38.83 -10.39 -1.41
C ASP A 405 -37.34 -10.74 -1.35
N SER A 406 -36.89 -11.79 -2.06
CA SER A 406 -35.49 -12.26 -2.03
C SER A 406 -34.78 -12.25 -3.38
N HIS A 407 -35.49 -11.93 -4.46
CA HIS A 407 -34.96 -11.92 -5.83
C HIS A 407 -35.16 -10.58 -6.51
N TRP A 408 -34.37 -10.31 -7.54
CA TRP A 408 -34.72 -9.25 -8.48
C TRP A 408 -36.00 -9.58 -9.22
N ARG A 409 -36.80 -8.53 -9.49
CA ARG A 409 -38.06 -8.68 -10.22
C ARG A 409 -37.79 -9.16 -11.64
N GLU A 410 -38.25 -10.37 -11.93
CA GLU A 410 -38.01 -11.07 -13.20
C GLU A 410 -38.46 -10.24 -14.40
N SER A 411 -39.63 -9.61 -14.30
CA SER A 411 -40.20 -8.79 -15.39
C SER A 411 -39.39 -7.54 -15.74
N VAL A 412 -38.38 -7.20 -14.93
CA VAL A 412 -37.50 -6.03 -15.12
C VAL A 412 -36.08 -6.47 -15.46
N PHE A 413 -35.59 -7.50 -14.77
CA PHE A 413 -34.21 -7.97 -14.90
C PHE A 413 -34.01 -9.04 -15.99
N GLY A 414 -35.06 -9.76 -16.38
CA GLY A 414 -34.94 -10.83 -17.38
C GLY A 414 -33.94 -11.89 -16.92
N ASN A 415 -32.93 -12.19 -17.74
CA ASN A 415 -31.98 -13.28 -17.48
C ASN A 415 -30.87 -12.95 -16.46
N GLU A 416 -31.02 -11.95 -15.60
CA GLU A 416 -30.02 -11.68 -14.56
C GLU A 416 -29.96 -12.84 -13.56
N LEU A 417 -28.75 -13.16 -13.10
CA LEU A 417 -28.50 -14.34 -12.28
C LEU A 417 -29.39 -14.45 -11.03
N MET A 418 -29.64 -13.35 -10.33
CA MET A 418 -30.36 -13.30 -9.05
C MET A 418 -31.86 -12.97 -9.21
N THR A 419 -32.42 -13.26 -10.37
CA THR A 419 -33.87 -13.43 -10.50
C THR A 419 -34.29 -14.82 -10.00
N GLY A 420 -35.59 -15.05 -9.78
CA GLY A 420 -36.10 -16.36 -9.35
C GLY A 420 -36.05 -17.46 -10.43
N PHE A 421 -35.37 -17.20 -11.55
CA PHE A 421 -35.27 -18.08 -12.70
C PHE A 421 -33.83 -18.18 -13.20
N VAL A 422 -33.42 -19.37 -13.64
CA VAL A 422 -32.19 -19.57 -14.41
C VAL A 422 -32.58 -19.84 -15.85
N ASP A 423 -32.28 -18.89 -16.74
CA ASP A 423 -32.58 -19.01 -18.16
C ASP A 423 -31.54 -19.87 -18.89
N PRO A 424 -31.91 -20.54 -19.99
CA PRO A 424 -30.94 -21.19 -20.87
C PRO A 424 -29.92 -20.18 -21.41
N GLY A 425 -28.64 -20.56 -21.38
CA GLY A 425 -27.56 -19.72 -21.87
C GLY A 425 -26.87 -18.94 -20.75
N VAL A 426 -26.56 -17.66 -21.00
CA VAL A 426 -25.78 -16.84 -20.06
C VAL A 426 -26.73 -16.13 -19.10
N ASN A 427 -26.52 -16.34 -17.80
CA ASN A 427 -27.18 -15.63 -16.72
C ASN A 427 -26.16 -14.67 -16.08
N PRO A 428 -26.08 -13.40 -16.52
CA PRO A 428 -25.05 -12.50 -16.06
C PRO A 428 -25.19 -12.16 -14.57
N LEU A 429 -24.08 -12.22 -13.84
CA LEU A 429 -23.95 -11.61 -12.52
C LEU A 429 -23.70 -10.11 -12.67
N SER A 430 -24.78 -9.33 -12.55
CA SER A 430 -24.79 -7.91 -12.88
C SER A 430 -24.07 -7.05 -11.84
N ARG A 431 -23.72 -5.83 -12.27
CA ARG A 431 -23.22 -4.79 -11.36
C ARG A 431 -24.24 -4.45 -10.28
N VAL A 432 -25.54 -4.57 -10.55
CA VAL A 432 -26.60 -4.30 -9.57
C VAL A 432 -26.51 -5.27 -8.40
N THR A 433 -26.39 -6.57 -8.69
CA THR A 433 -26.21 -7.63 -7.68
C THR A 433 -24.95 -7.43 -6.86
N ILE A 434 -23.82 -7.16 -7.53
CA ILE A 434 -22.54 -6.96 -6.82
C ILE A 434 -22.59 -5.71 -5.94
N SER A 435 -23.17 -4.61 -6.44
CA SER A 435 -23.38 -3.38 -5.65
C SER A 435 -24.32 -3.59 -4.48
N ALA A 436 -25.35 -4.44 -4.61
CA ALA A 436 -26.25 -4.77 -3.50
C ALA A 436 -25.50 -5.46 -2.34
N LEU A 437 -24.56 -6.37 -2.63
CA LEU A 437 -23.68 -6.92 -1.58
C LEU A 437 -22.80 -5.84 -0.94
N GLY A 438 -22.36 -4.85 -1.72
CA GLY A 438 -21.72 -3.63 -1.21
C GLY A 438 -22.58 -2.89 -0.20
N ASP A 439 -23.84 -2.62 -0.55
CA ASP A 439 -24.83 -2.00 0.34
C ASP A 439 -25.12 -2.87 1.60
N GLN A 440 -24.96 -4.20 1.53
CA GLN A 440 -25.06 -5.12 2.67
C GLN A 440 -23.86 -5.06 3.64
N GLY A 441 -22.73 -4.49 3.20
CA GLY A 441 -21.52 -4.31 4.03
C GLY A 441 -20.26 -5.02 3.51
N TYR A 442 -20.33 -5.77 2.40
CA TYR A 442 -19.15 -6.36 1.79
C TYR A 442 -18.32 -5.30 1.04
N THR A 443 -16.99 -5.42 1.04
CA THR A 443 -16.16 -4.61 0.13
C THR A 443 -16.11 -5.31 -1.22
N VAL A 444 -16.67 -4.69 -2.26
CA VAL A 444 -16.89 -5.33 -3.56
C VAL A 444 -16.14 -4.67 -4.73
N ASN A 445 -15.69 -5.49 -5.69
CA ASN A 445 -15.17 -5.05 -6.98
C ASN A 445 -16.28 -5.07 -8.06
N SER A 446 -17.16 -4.08 -8.03
CA SER A 446 -18.27 -3.93 -8.98
C SER A 446 -17.81 -3.67 -10.43
N SER A 447 -16.53 -3.37 -10.65
CA SER A 447 -15.96 -3.22 -12.00
C SER A 447 -15.75 -4.55 -12.73
N ALA A 448 -15.61 -5.65 -11.99
CA ALA A 448 -15.49 -7.02 -12.51
C ALA A 448 -16.84 -7.71 -12.78
N ALA A 449 -17.95 -6.93 -12.69
CA ALA A 449 -19.29 -7.37 -13.05
C ALA A 449 -19.40 -7.75 -14.53
N GLU A 450 -20.30 -8.68 -14.83
CA GLU A 450 -20.64 -9.01 -16.21
C GLU A 450 -21.48 -7.91 -16.86
N SER A 451 -21.38 -7.79 -18.18
CA SER A 451 -22.16 -6.82 -18.94
C SER A 451 -23.65 -7.18 -18.88
N PHE A 452 -24.46 -6.26 -18.39
CA PHE A 452 -25.90 -6.42 -18.24
C PHE A 452 -26.61 -5.08 -18.47
N MET A 453 -27.73 -5.11 -19.19
CA MET A 453 -28.57 -3.95 -19.48
C MET A 453 -30.04 -4.35 -19.34
N LEU A 454 -30.84 -3.48 -18.74
CA LEU A 454 -32.28 -3.71 -18.55
C LEU A 454 -33.03 -3.61 -19.88
N SER A 455 -33.98 -4.52 -20.09
CA SER A 455 -34.86 -4.51 -21.26
C SER A 455 -36.19 -3.84 -20.93
N LEU A 456 -36.25 -2.50 -20.99
CA LEU A 456 -37.41 -1.70 -20.57
C LEU A 456 -38.41 -1.37 -21.71
N GLY A 457 -38.50 -2.20 -22.75
CA GLY A 457 -39.34 -1.97 -23.94
C GLY A 457 -40.72 -2.65 -23.90
N LEU A 458 -41.76 -1.91 -24.34
CA LEU A 458 -43.16 -2.29 -24.60
C LEU A 458 -43.45 -3.80 -24.49
N GLY A 459 -44.02 -4.22 -23.36
CA GLY A 459 -44.55 -5.57 -23.16
C GLY A 459 -43.65 -6.64 -23.72
N ALA A 460 -42.44 -6.78 -23.16
CA ALA A 460 -41.54 -7.88 -23.49
C ALA A 460 -42.21 -9.20 -23.05
N LEU A 461 -43.12 -9.70 -23.89
CA LEU A 461 -43.51 -11.09 -23.93
C LEU A 461 -42.21 -11.87 -24.15
N ARG A 462 -41.78 -12.59 -23.11
CA ARG A 462 -40.76 -13.64 -23.22
C ARG A 462 -40.99 -14.42 -24.52
N ALA A 463 -39.95 -14.62 -25.31
CA ALA A 463 -39.87 -15.87 -26.05
C ALA A 463 -39.73 -16.95 -24.98
N GLN A 464 -40.84 -17.59 -24.62
CA GLN A 464 -40.90 -18.65 -23.62
C GLN A 464 -40.05 -19.85 -24.11
N GLY A 465 -38.74 -19.79 -23.86
CA GLY A 465 -37.92 -20.98 -23.72
C GLY A 465 -38.14 -21.59 -22.33
N PRO A 466 -37.74 -22.85 -22.10
CA PRO A 466 -37.89 -23.49 -20.80
C PRO A 466 -36.85 -22.92 -19.81
N ALA A 467 -37.18 -21.81 -19.17
CA ALA A 467 -36.43 -21.31 -18.00
C ALA A 467 -36.70 -22.22 -16.79
N LEU A 468 -35.67 -22.46 -15.99
CA LEU A 468 -35.77 -23.22 -14.76
C LEU A 468 -36.19 -22.28 -13.62
N HIS A 469 -37.34 -22.53 -13.01
CA HIS A 469 -37.80 -21.75 -11.85
C HIS A 469 -37.15 -22.32 -10.59
N LEU A 470 -36.48 -21.49 -9.79
CA LEU A 470 -35.67 -21.98 -8.68
C LEU A 470 -36.49 -22.45 -7.48
N ARG A 471 -37.68 -21.84 -7.26
CA ARG A 471 -38.71 -22.20 -6.25
C ARG A 471 -38.18 -22.45 -4.84
N ASP A 472 -38.63 -21.64 -3.88
CA ASP A 472 -38.34 -21.87 -2.45
C ASP A 472 -36.84 -22.10 -2.14
N ASP A 473 -35.99 -21.45 -2.94
CA ASP A 473 -34.54 -21.55 -3.01
C ASP A 473 -33.80 -20.73 -1.95
N VAL A 474 -34.53 -19.93 -1.19
CA VAL A 474 -33.94 -19.32 0.00
C VAL A 474 -34.22 -20.16 1.24
N LEU A 475 -33.15 -20.56 1.92
CA LEU A 475 -33.18 -21.42 3.10
C LEU A 475 -34.04 -20.84 4.24
N ARG A 476 -35.02 -21.60 4.73
CA ARG A 476 -35.93 -21.22 5.83
C ARG A 476 -35.58 -21.93 7.13
N ILE A 477 -34.51 -21.49 7.78
CA ILE A 477 -34.19 -21.89 9.15
C ILE A 477 -33.95 -20.65 10.01
N PRO A 478 -34.08 -20.75 11.35
CA PRO A 478 -33.72 -19.65 12.22
C PRO A 478 -32.25 -19.26 12.05
N ILE A 479 -32.00 -17.95 11.93
CA ILE A 479 -30.65 -17.41 11.80
C ILE A 479 -30.15 -17.06 13.20
N LYS A 480 -29.05 -17.67 13.62
CA LYS A 480 -28.40 -17.33 14.88
C LYS A 480 -27.46 -16.17 14.66
N VAL A 481 -27.35 -15.29 15.64
CA VAL A 481 -26.32 -14.26 15.60
C VAL A 481 -25.32 -14.50 16.71
N VAL A 482 -24.05 -14.35 16.37
CA VAL A 482 -22.93 -14.60 17.26
C VAL A 482 -22.13 -13.33 17.50
N ASN A 483 -21.63 -13.20 18.72
CA ASN A 483 -20.62 -12.20 19.05
C ASN A 483 -19.21 -12.70 18.67
N GLN A 484 -18.19 -11.85 18.81
CA GLN A 484 -16.80 -12.23 18.52
C GLN A 484 -16.28 -13.41 19.36
N ALA A 485 -16.85 -13.64 20.55
CA ALA A 485 -16.51 -14.79 21.39
C ALA A 485 -17.17 -16.11 20.92
N GLY A 486 -18.02 -16.06 19.89
CA GLY A 486 -18.71 -17.20 19.31
C GLY A 486 -19.97 -17.65 20.04
N GLN A 487 -20.46 -16.82 20.96
CA GLN A 487 -21.68 -17.08 21.71
C GLN A 487 -22.88 -16.59 20.92
N VAL A 488 -23.92 -17.43 20.83
CA VAL A 488 -25.21 -17.02 20.26
C VAL A 488 -25.87 -15.99 21.19
N THR A 489 -26.05 -14.77 20.70
CA THR A 489 -26.66 -13.68 21.48
C THR A 489 -28.16 -13.56 21.22
N ARG A 490 -28.60 -13.94 20.02
CA ARG A 490 -30.02 -14.06 19.65
C ARG A 490 -30.22 -15.05 18.52
N GLU A 491 -31.46 -15.51 18.41
CA GLU A 491 -31.96 -16.29 17.28
C GLU A 491 -33.07 -15.52 16.60
N LEU A 492 -33.02 -15.46 15.28
CA LEU A 492 -33.89 -14.67 14.45
C LEU A 492 -34.77 -15.64 13.67
N GLN A 493 -36.06 -15.57 13.95
CA GLN A 493 -37.06 -16.29 13.20
C GLN A 493 -37.14 -15.67 11.80
N ARG A 494 -37.33 -16.52 10.80
CA ARG A 494 -37.54 -16.08 9.43
C ARG A 494 -39.04 -15.92 9.16
#